data_AF-A0A9E2H385-F1
#
_entry.id   AF-A0A9E2H385-F1
#
_cell.length_a   1.000
_cell.length_b   1.000
_cell.length_c   1.000
_cell.angle_alpha   90.00
_cell.angle_beta   90.00
_cell.angle_gamma   90.00
#
_symmetry.space_group_name_H-M   'P 1'
#
loop_
_entity.id
_entity.type
_entity.pdbx_description
1 polymer ?
#
loop_
_entity_poly.entity_id
_entity_poly.type
_entity_poly.pdbx_seq_one_letter_code
_entity_poly.pdbx_strand_id
1 'polypeptide(L)'
;METVLIVVQIAAFLGIATLTVVLIVFINKILVSIRSIEKDINTITTKASPVFDNIAETTRRINDITENIEKQIDGVIYSINSVKKIADDLVDFERRLKQKIEEPIFDAVTFFTAIVKGVKAFLERLRN
;
A
#
# COMPACT_ATOMS: atom_id res chain seq x y z
N MET A 1 -56.28 -46.45 -59.53
CA MET A 1 -55.19 -45.47 -59.25
C MET A 1 -55.62 -44.40 -58.26
N GLU A 2 -56.86 -43.91 -58.31
CA GLU A 2 -57.38 -42.89 -57.37
C GLU A 2 -57.31 -43.29 -55.89
N THR A 3 -57.66 -44.53 -55.54
CA THR A 3 -57.64 -44.99 -54.14
C THR A 3 -56.24 -44.95 -53.52
N VAL A 4 -55.21 -45.28 -54.30
CA VAL A 4 -53.81 -45.20 -53.87
C VAL A 4 -53.40 -43.75 -53.60
N LEU A 5 -53.86 -42.83 -54.45
CA LEU A 5 -53.58 -41.40 -54.35
C LEU A 5 -54.19 -40.79 -53.07
N ILE A 6 -55.41 -41.19 -52.71
CA ILE A 6 -56.09 -40.78 -51.48
C ILE A 6 -55.34 -41.29 -50.23
N VAL A 7 -54.89 -42.56 -50.22
CA VAL A 7 -54.16 -43.11 -49.07
C VAL A 7 -52.82 -42.39 -48.87
N VAL A 8 -52.09 -42.09 -49.95
CA VAL A 8 -50.84 -41.33 -49.88
C VAL A 8 -51.08 -39.92 -49.36
N GLN A 9 -52.15 -39.27 -49.78
CA GLN A 9 -52.50 -37.91 -49.32
C GLN A 9 -52.84 -37.88 -47.82
N ILE A 10 -53.61 -38.87 -47.33
CA ILE A 10 -53.93 -38.98 -45.89
C ILE A 10 -52.65 -39.24 -45.08
N ALA A 11 -51.76 -40.12 -45.55
CA ALA A 11 -50.49 -40.40 -44.90
C ALA A 11 -49.59 -39.15 -44.86
N ALA A 12 -49.56 -38.37 -45.94
CA ALA A 12 -48.81 -37.11 -45.99
C ALA A 12 -49.35 -36.07 -45.00
N PHE A 13 -50.67 -35.92 -44.89
CA PHE A 13 -51.28 -35.01 -43.91
C PHE A 13 -51.00 -35.42 -42.46
N LEU A 14 -51.04 -36.72 -42.15
CA LEU A 14 -50.66 -37.23 -40.84
C LEU A 14 -49.20 -36.97 -40.51
N GLY A 15 -48.30 -37.13 -41.49
CA GLY A 15 -46.88 -36.82 -41.34
C GLY A 15 -46.65 -35.35 -41.02
N ILE A 16 -47.29 -34.45 -41.77
CA ILE A 16 -47.18 -33.00 -41.56
C ILE A 16 -47.74 -32.63 -40.18
N ALA A 17 -48.93 -33.11 -39.82
CA ALA A 17 -49.54 -32.83 -38.53
C ALA A 17 -48.64 -33.24 -37.35
N THR A 18 -48.04 -34.44 -37.44
CA THR A 18 -47.11 -34.93 -36.42
C THR A 18 -45.87 -34.04 -36.33
N LEU A 19 -45.31 -33.65 -37.47
CA LEU A 19 -44.12 -32.80 -37.54
C LEU A 19 -44.39 -31.41 -36.95
N THR A 20 -45.56 -30.81 -37.21
CA THR A 20 -45.96 -29.52 -36.65
C THR A 20 -46.06 -29.56 -35.13
N VAL A 21 -46.66 -30.62 -34.57
CA VAL A 21 -46.76 -30.80 -33.11
C VAL A 21 -45.38 -30.91 -32.47
N VAL A 22 -44.48 -31.70 -33.06
CA VAL A 22 -43.10 -31.84 -32.58
C VAL A 22 -42.37 -30.50 -32.60
N LEU A 23 -42.49 -29.73 -33.69
CA LEU A 23 -41.89 -28.40 -33.80
C LEU A 23 -42.35 -27.44 -32.70
N ILE A 24 -43.66 -27.41 -32.41
CA ILE A 24 -44.22 -26.55 -31.35
C ILE A 24 -43.61 -26.93 -29.99
N VAL A 25 -43.49 -28.23 -29.69
CA VAL A 25 -42.88 -28.70 -28.44
C VAL A 25 -41.41 -28.30 -28.36
N PHE A 26 -40.65 -28.41 -29.45
CA PHE A 26 -39.25 -28.00 -29.49
C PHE A 26 -39.07 -26.50 -29.28
N ILE A 27 -39.87 -25.68 -29.96
CA ILE A 27 -39.84 -24.21 -29.80
C ILE A 27 -40.13 -23.82 -28.35
N ASN A 28 -41.13 -24.46 -27.72
CA ASN A 28 -41.44 -24.20 -26.31
C ASN A 28 -40.26 -24.56 -25.39
N LYS A 29 -39.57 -25.68 -25.63
CA LYS A 29 -38.36 -26.03 -24.87
C LYS A 29 -37.26 -24.98 -25.03
N ILE A 30 -37.03 -24.51 -26.26
CA ILE A 30 -36.04 -23.48 -26.54
C ILE A 30 -36.40 -22.17 -25.82
N LEU A 31 -37.66 -21.75 -25.87
CA LEU A 31 -38.12 -20.54 -25.17
C LEU A 31 -37.91 -20.62 -23.65
N VAL A 32 -38.19 -21.78 -23.06
CA VAL A 32 -37.93 -22.01 -21.63
C VAL A 32 -36.44 -21.94 -21.31
N SER A 33 -35.58 -22.55 -22.13
CA SER A 33 -34.13 -22.47 -21.95
C SER A 33 -33.61 -21.03 -22.08
N ILE A 34 -34.08 -20.27 -23.06
CA ILE A 34 -33.70 -18.86 -23.23
C ILE A 34 -34.09 -18.04 -22.00
N ARG A 35 -35.31 -18.23 -21.48
CA ARG A 35 -35.75 -17.54 -20.25
C ARG A 35 -34.91 -17.91 -19.03
N SER A 36 -34.45 -19.16 -18.94
CA SER A 36 -33.54 -19.58 -17.87
C SER A 36 -32.19 -18.88 -18.00
N ILE A 37 -31.62 -18.82 -19.21
CA ILE A 37 -30.36 -18.13 -19.48
C ILE A 37 -30.47 -16.64 -19.14
N GLU A 38 -31.56 -15.98 -19.52
CA GLU A 38 -31.80 -14.58 -19.19
C GLU A 38 -31.83 -14.35 -17.68
N LYS A 39 -32.48 -15.25 -16.92
CA LYS A 39 -32.50 -15.20 -15.46
C LYS A 39 -31.11 -15.40 -14.85
N ASP A 40 -30.33 -16.32 -15.39
CA ASP A 40 -28.96 -16.58 -14.92
C ASP A 40 -28.05 -15.39 -15.21
N ILE A 41 -28.14 -14.79 -16.40
CA ILE A 41 -27.40 -13.56 -16.75
C ILE A 41 -27.79 -12.41 -15.82
N ASN A 42 -29.08 -12.19 -15.58
CA ASN A 42 -29.52 -11.15 -14.65
C ASN A 42 -29.01 -11.40 -13.23
N THR A 43 -28.96 -12.66 -12.79
CA THR A 43 -28.39 -13.04 -11.49
C THR A 43 -26.88 -12.80 -11.43
N ILE A 44 -26.16 -13.07 -12.52
CA ILE A 44 -24.73 -12.78 -12.62
C ILE A 44 -24.50 -11.27 -12.58
N THR A 45 -25.21 -10.48 -13.37
CA THR A 45 -25.06 -9.02 -13.40
C THR A 45 -25.35 -8.39 -12.04
N THR A 46 -26.44 -8.81 -11.38
CA THR A 46 -26.81 -8.30 -10.05
C THR A 46 -25.80 -8.68 -8.97
N LYS A 47 -25.12 -9.83 -9.09
CA LYS A 47 -24.05 -10.24 -8.17
C LYS A 47 -22.68 -9.68 -8.52
N ALA A 48 -22.40 -9.44 -9.80
CA ALA A 48 -21.10 -8.95 -10.28
C ALA A 48 -20.95 -7.44 -10.07
N SER A 49 -22.01 -6.65 -10.28
CA SER A 49 -21.99 -5.20 -10.04
C SER A 49 -21.43 -4.82 -8.66
N PRO A 50 -21.94 -5.35 -7.53
CA PRO A 50 -21.41 -5.00 -6.22
C PRO A 50 -19.98 -5.49 -6.01
N VAL A 51 -19.52 -6.55 -6.70
CA VAL A 51 -18.12 -7.00 -6.61
C VAL A 51 -17.19 -5.96 -7.24
N PHE A 52 -17.55 -5.41 -8.40
CA PHE A 52 -16.77 -4.34 -9.03
C PHE A 52 -16.75 -3.07 -8.18
N ASP A 53 -17.89 -2.70 -7.58
CA ASP A 53 -17.98 -1.54 -6.69
C ASP A 53 -17.08 -1.73 -5.44
N ASN A 54 -17.11 -2.92 -4.83
CA ASN A 54 -16.25 -3.24 -3.69
C ASN A 54 -14.76 -3.24 -4.04
N ILE A 55 -14.39 -3.70 -5.24
CA ILE A 55 -13.00 -3.64 -5.71
C ILE A 55 -12.57 -2.18 -5.89
N ALA A 56 -13.42 -1.34 -6.48
CA ALA A 56 -13.14 0.08 -6.64
C ALA A 56 -12.98 0.78 -5.28
N GLU A 57 -13.86 0.49 -4.31
CA GLU A 57 -13.75 1.03 -2.96
C GLU A 57 -12.49 0.54 -2.23
N THR A 58 -12.19 -0.76 -2.32
CA THR A 58 -10.98 -1.34 -1.72
C THR A 58 -9.72 -0.69 -2.30
N THR A 59 -9.69 -0.50 -3.62
CA THR A 59 -8.56 0.17 -4.30
C THR A 59 -8.40 1.62 -3.82
N ARG A 60 -9.50 2.36 -3.65
CA ARG A 60 -9.45 3.71 -3.07
C ARG A 60 -8.88 3.70 -1.65
N ARG A 61 -9.37 2.81 -0.78
CA ARG A 61 -8.87 2.68 0.59
C ARG A 61 -7.38 2.33 0.63
N ILE A 62 -6.91 1.47 -0.27
CA ILE A 62 -5.47 1.14 -0.38
C ILE A 62 -4.66 2.37 -0.77
N ASN A 63 -5.13 3.17 -1.74
CA ASN A 63 -4.47 4.42 -2.11
C ASN A 63 -4.42 5.40 -0.93
N ASP A 64 -5.53 5.58 -0.21
CA ASP A 64 -5.59 6.45 0.96
C ASP A 64 -4.64 5.99 2.07
N ILE A 65 -4.56 4.68 2.33
CA ILE A 65 -3.61 4.10 3.29
C ILE A 65 -2.18 4.37 2.84
N THR A 66 -1.89 4.16 1.55
CA THR A 66 -0.54 4.37 0.99
C THR A 66 -0.11 5.83 1.11
N GLU A 67 -0.99 6.79 0.79
CA GLU A 67 -0.72 8.22 0.94
C GLU A 67 -0.49 8.61 2.41
N ASN A 68 -1.26 8.04 3.34
CA ASN A 68 -1.06 8.27 4.76
C ASN A 68 0.25 7.66 5.30
N ILE A 69 0.68 6.53 4.75
CA ILE A 69 1.98 5.92 5.08
C ILE A 69 3.11 6.81 4.57
N GLU A 70 3.02 7.33 3.34
CA GLU A 70 4.02 8.25 2.78
C GLU A 70 4.19 9.49 3.68
N LYS A 71 3.08 10.12 4.09
CA LYS A 71 3.09 11.25 5.04
C LYS A 71 3.71 10.88 6.40
N GLN A 72 3.45 9.68 6.92
CA GLN A 72 4.04 9.23 8.19
C GLN A 72 5.54 9.01 8.06
N ILE A 73 6.00 8.43 6.94
CA ILE A 73 7.43 8.23 6.67
C ILE A 73 8.14 9.58 6.59
N ASP A 74 7.56 10.57 5.91
CA ASP A 74 8.12 11.93 5.85
C ASP A 74 8.25 12.56 7.25
N GLY A 75 7.24 12.38 8.10
CA GLY A 75 7.28 12.83 9.50
C GLY A 75 8.39 12.14 10.32
N VAL A 76 8.62 10.86 10.09
CA VAL A 76 9.71 10.10 10.73
C VAL A 76 11.07 10.59 10.23
N ILE A 77 11.25 10.80 8.92
CA ILE A 77 12.48 11.33 8.34
C ILE A 77 12.79 12.72 8.92
N TYR A 78 11.78 13.58 9.04
CA TYR A 78 11.92 14.90 9.67
C TYR A 78 12.36 14.79 11.14
N SER A 79 11.79 13.85 11.88
CA SER A 79 12.13 13.62 13.29
C SER A 79 13.57 13.12 13.44
N ILE A 80 14.00 12.17 12.60
CA ILE A 80 15.37 11.66 12.56
C ILE A 80 16.34 12.80 12.23
N ASN A 81 16.03 13.63 11.23
CA ASN A 81 16.86 14.77 10.87
C ASN A 81 16.97 15.80 12.00
N SER A 82 15.89 16.00 12.75
CA SER A 82 15.89 16.90 13.92
C SER A 82 16.78 16.36 15.04
N VAL A 83 16.70 15.05 15.33
CA VAL A 83 17.59 14.40 16.31
C VAL A 83 19.04 14.46 15.87
N LYS A 84 19.31 14.20 14.58
CA LYS A 84 20.65 14.33 14.00
C LYS A 84 21.19 15.75 14.19
N LYS A 85 20.38 16.78 13.90
CA LYS A 85 20.77 18.17 14.09
C LYS A 85 21.12 18.50 15.54
N ILE A 86 20.33 18.01 16.51
CA ILE A 86 20.63 18.18 17.94
C ILE A 86 21.95 17.49 18.31
N ALA A 87 22.20 16.29 17.77
CA ALA A 87 23.45 15.58 18.01
C ALA A 87 24.65 16.34 17.40
N ASP A 88 24.51 16.86 16.19
CA ASP A 88 25.53 17.69 15.52
C ASP A 88 25.80 18.97 16.33
N ASP A 89 24.75 19.68 16.76
CA ASP A 89 24.85 20.89 17.61
C ASP A 89 25.53 20.59 18.96
N LEU A 90 25.28 19.41 19.55
CA LEU A 90 25.91 18.97 20.80
C LEU A 90 27.41 18.69 20.62
N VAL A 91 27.78 18.02 19.53
CA VAL A 91 29.19 17.76 19.18
C VAL A 91 29.93 19.06 18.92
N ASP A 92 29.30 20.01 18.20
CA ASP A 92 29.89 21.32 17.95
C ASP A 92 30.03 22.16 19.24
N PHE A 93 29.07 22.05 20.16
CA PHE A 93 29.15 22.67 21.48
C PHE A 93 30.31 22.09 22.32
N GLU A 94 30.46 20.77 22.35
CA GLU A 94 31.58 20.10 23.03
C GLU A 94 32.93 20.55 22.45
N ARG A 95 33.04 20.60 21.11
CA ARG A 95 34.26 21.09 20.43
C ARG A 95 34.60 22.52 20.82
N ARG A 96 33.61 23.43 20.82
CA ARG A 96 33.80 24.83 21.24
C ARG A 96 34.18 24.95 22.71
N LEU A 97 33.57 24.13 23.57
CA LEU A 97 33.91 24.08 25.00
C LEU A 97 35.33 23.61 25.23
N LYS A 98 35.76 22.51 24.59
CA LYS A 98 37.14 22.02 24.69
C LYS A 98 38.14 23.09 24.26
N GLN A 99 37.93 23.73 23.11
CA GLN A 99 38.80 24.81 22.63
C GLN A 99 38.86 25.98 23.63
N LYS A 100 37.72 26.41 24.19
CA LYS A 100 37.68 27.53 25.13
C LYS A 100 38.22 27.21 26.53
N ILE A 101 38.23 25.94 26.94
CA ILE A 101 38.67 25.54 28.28
C ILE A 101 40.14 25.09 28.27
N GLU A 102 40.61 24.46 27.19
CA GLU A 102 42.00 24.00 27.09
C GLU A 102 43.00 25.16 27.20
N GLU A 103 42.80 26.27 26.48
CA GLU A 103 43.68 27.44 26.56
C GLU A 103 43.83 28.00 28.00
N PRO A 104 42.76 28.41 28.69
CA PRO A 104 42.89 29.01 30.02
C PRO A 104 43.33 28.02 31.10
N ILE A 105 43.02 26.72 30.98
CA ILE A 105 43.54 25.71 31.93
C ILE A 105 45.03 25.51 31.74
N PHE A 106 45.51 25.39 30.49
CA PHE A 106 46.94 25.27 30.23
C PHE A 106 47.70 26.49 30.76
N ASP A 107 47.18 27.71 30.55
CA ASP A 107 47.79 28.93 31.07
C ASP A 107 47.78 28.96 32.61
N ALA A 108 46.67 28.61 33.25
CA ALA A 108 46.55 28.59 34.71
C ALA A 108 47.49 27.56 35.36
N VAL A 109 47.57 26.35 34.79
CA VAL A 109 48.49 25.29 35.26
C VAL A 109 49.93 25.73 35.07
N THR A 110 50.27 26.33 33.93
CA THR A 110 51.63 26.81 33.66
C THR A 110 52.02 27.92 34.64
N PHE A 111 51.11 28.87 34.93
CA PHE A 111 51.31 29.94 35.91
C PHE A 111 51.52 29.39 37.32
N PHE A 112 50.67 28.46 37.78
CA PHE A 112 50.85 27.81 39.08
C PHE A 112 52.17 27.05 39.18
N THR A 113 52.53 26.31 38.13
CA THR A 113 53.78 25.56 38.08
C THR A 113 54.98 26.50 38.12
N ALA A 114 54.91 27.66 37.46
CA ALA A 114 55.93 28.70 37.51
C ALA A 114 56.06 29.31 38.91
N ILE A 115 54.95 29.59 39.61
CA ILE A 115 54.97 30.07 41.00
C ILE A 115 55.64 29.05 41.92
N VAL A 116 55.23 27.77 41.84
CA VAL A 116 55.81 26.71 42.69
C VAL A 116 57.30 26.56 42.43
N LYS A 117 57.74 26.60 41.16
CA LYS A 117 59.16 26.58 40.81
C LYS A 117 59.90 27.82 41.34
N GLY A 118 59.29 29.00 41.27
CA GLY A 118 59.85 30.24 41.80
C GLY A 118 60.04 30.18 43.33
N VAL A 119 59.04 29.72 44.07
CA VAL A 119 59.11 29.52 45.53
C VAL A 119 60.16 28.48 45.89
N LYS A 120 60.23 27.37 45.15
CA LYS A 120 61.22 26.32 45.39
C LYS A 120 62.66 26.82 45.14
N ALA A 121 62.88 27.55 44.05
CA ALA A 121 64.17 28.16 43.74
C ALA A 121 64.57 29.22 44.77
N PHE A 122 63.61 29.99 45.29
CA PHE A 122 63.84 30.95 46.37
C PHE A 122 64.25 30.25 47.67
N LEU A 123 63.55 29.17 48.05
CA LEU A 123 63.88 28.36 49.23
C LEU A 123 65.24 27.65 49.10
N GLU A 124 65.59 27.13 47.92
CA GLU A 124 66.91 26.55 47.67
C GLU A 124 68.04 27.58 47.77
N ARG A 125 67.79 28.82 47.34
CA ARG A 125 68.77 29.92 47.45
C ARG A 125 68.90 30.48 48.86
N LEU A 126 67.89 30.30 49.71
CA LEU A 126 67.91 30.73 51.12
C LEU A 126 68.49 29.66 52.06
N ARG A 127 68.57 28.40 51.59
CA ARG A 127 69.14 27.26 52.32
C ARG A 127 70.63 27.03 52.02
N ASN A 128 71.19 27.72 51.03
CA ASN A 128 72.63 27.83 50.75
C ASN A 128 73.11 29.23 51.12
#